data_AF-A0A4Q2YP34-F1
#
_entry.id   AF-A0A4Q2YP34-F1
#
_cell.length_a   1.000
_cell.length_b   1.000
_cell.length_c   1.000
_cell.angle_alpha   90.00
_cell.angle_beta   90.00
_cell.angle_gamma   90.00
#
_symmetry.space_group_name_H-M   'P 1'
#
loop_
_entity.id
_entity.type
_entity.pdbx_description
1 polymer ?
#
loop_
_entity_poly.entity_id
_entity_poly.type
_entity_poly.pdbx_seq_one_letter_code
_entity_poly.pdbx_strand_id
1 'polypeptide(L)' 'MDPEEALFEVEEAMTKCVDYLIHEFAGVRTGKASPALIENIDVHVHAYGAVSK' A
#
# COMPACT_ATOMS: atom_id res chain seq x y z
N MET A 1 10.40 -23.14 20.31
CA MET A 1 10.09 -21.70 20.18
C MET A 1 10.21 -21.12 21.56
N ASP A 2 11.21 -20.27 21.75
CA ASP A 2 11.41 -19.54 23.00
C ASP A 2 10.23 -18.55 23.18
N PRO A 3 9.62 -18.42 24.37
CA PRO A 3 8.53 -17.46 24.59
C PRO A 3 8.85 -16.03 24.15
N GLU A 4 10.11 -15.59 24.25
CA GLU A 4 10.53 -14.26 23.79
C GLU A 4 10.49 -14.14 22.27
N GLU A 5 10.91 -15.20 21.55
CA GLU A 5 10.88 -15.26 20.10
C GLU A 5 9.44 -15.26 19.57
N ALA A 6 8.53 -15.99 20.24
CA ALA A 6 7.11 -15.99 19.90
C ALA A 6 6.46 -14.61 20.07
N LEU A 7 6.81 -13.87 21.13
CA LEU A 7 6.30 -12.51 21.35
C LEU A 7 6.81 -11.55 20.27
N PHE A 8 8.09 -11.64 19.92
CA PHE A 8 8.68 -10.81 18.87
C PHE A 8 8.04 -11.06 17.50
N GLU A 9 7.82 -12.32 17.10
CA GLU A 9 7.15 -12.66 15.84
C GLU A 9 5.72 -12.11 15.77
N VAL A 10 4.98 -12.18 16.88
CA VAL A 10 3.61 -11.66 16.96
C VAL A 10 3.58 -10.14 16.85
N GLU A 11 4.50 -9.44 17.53
CA GLU A 11 4.62 -7.97 17.43
C GLU A 11 4.96 -7.53 15.99
N GLU A 12 5.88 -8.23 15.33
CA GLU A 12 6.25 -7.95 13.94
C GLU A 12 5.06 -8.19 12.99
N ALA A 13 4.32 -9.29 13.19
CA ALA A 13 3.13 -9.61 12.39
C ALA A 13 2.02 -8.57 12.57
N MET A 14 1.78 -8.12 13.81
CA MET A 14 0.80 -7.07 14.10
C MET A 14 1.18 -5.75 13.43
N THR A 15 2.46 -5.38 13.49
CA THR A 15 2.95 -4.14 12.85
C THR A 15 2.74 -4.19 11.33
N LYS A 16 3.12 -5.30 10.68
CA LYS A 16 2.90 -5.50 9.24
C LYS A 16 1.42 -5.44 8.86
N CYS A 17 0.53 -5.98 9.69
CA CYS A 17 -0.91 -5.91 9.44
C CYS A 17 -1.43 -4.47 9.44
N VAL A 18 -0.96 -3.65 10.39
CA VAL A 18 -1.36 -2.23 10.47
C VAL A 18 -0.83 -1.45 9.26
N ASP A 19 0.43 -1.66 8.88
CA ASP A 19 1.01 -1.00 7.71
C ASP A 19 0.27 -1.35 6.41
N TYR A 20 -0.05 -2.64 6.22
CA TYR A 20 -0.83 -3.10 5.07
C TYR A 20 -2.23 -2.48 5.04
N LEU A 21 -2.89 -2.39 6.20
CA LEU A 21 -4.22 -1.80 6.31
C LEU A 21 -4.20 -0.28 6.02
N ILE A 22 -3.16 0.44 6.44
CA ILE A 22 -2.97 1.86 6.09
C ILE A 22 -2.76 2.03 4.57
N HIS A 23 -1.97 1.15 3.95
CA HIS A 23 -1.75 1.16 2.51
C HIS A 23 -3.05 0.98 1.72
N GLU A 24 -3.88 0.01 2.10
CA GLU A 24 -5.19 -0.22 1.47
C GLU A 24 -6.15 0.96 1.68
N PHE A 25 -6.14 1.58 2.87
CA PHE A 25 -6.97 2.76 3.14
C PHE A 25 -6.52 4.02 2.40
N ALA A 26 -5.26 4.11 1.94
CA ALA A 26 -4.79 5.23 1.13
C ALA A 26 -5.52 5.32 -0.23
N GLY A 27 -5.98 4.17 -0.77
CA GLY A 27 -6.77 4.10 -2.00
C GLY A 27 -8.27 4.37 -1.80
N VAL A 28 -8.76 4.41 -0.55
CA VAL A 28 -10.18 4.64 -0.26
C VAL A 28 -10.53 6.11 -0.49
N ARG A 29 -11.53 6.35 -1.33
CA ARG A 29 -12.02 7.69 -1.71
C ARG A 29 -12.68 8.40 -0.51
N THR A 30 -11.87 9.05 0.31
CA THR A 30 -12.30 9.83 1.48
C THR A 30 -12.54 11.29 1.11
N GLY A 31 -13.28 11.59 0.04
CA GLY A 31 -13.82 12.93 -0.29
C GLY A 31 -12.82 14.09 -0.50
N LYS A 32 -11.53 13.94 -0.16
CA LYS A 32 -10.42 14.83 -0.45
C LYS A 32 -9.59 14.23 -1.58
N ALA A 33 -8.99 15.07 -2.42
CA ALA A 33 -8.10 14.62 -3.49
C ALA A 33 -6.82 14.05 -2.88
N SER A 34 -6.77 12.73 -2.70
CA SER A 34 -5.56 12.01 -2.27
C SER A 34 -4.69 11.72 -3.50
N PRO A 35 -3.40 12.11 -3.53
CA PRO A 35 -2.47 11.77 -4.61
C PRO A 35 -2.31 10.26 -4.82
N ALA A 36 -2.45 9.46 -3.77
CA ALA A 36 -2.38 8.00 -3.82
C ALA A 36 -3.43 7.36 -4.75
N LEU A 37 -4.50 8.09 -5.09
CA LEU A 37 -5.57 7.58 -5.96
C LEU A 37 -5.13 7.46 -7.44
N ILE A 38 -4.14 8.23 -7.87
CA ILE A 38 -3.69 8.26 -9.27
C ILE A 38 -2.36 7.52 -9.50
N GLU A 39 -1.71 7.04 -8.44
CA GLU A 39 -0.39 6.37 -8.51
C GLU A 39 -0.43 5.01 -9.22
N ASN A 40 -1.59 4.34 -9.26
CA ASN A 40 -1.76 3.05 -9.94
C ASN A 40 -2.53 3.15 -11.27
N ILE A 41 -2.65 4.35 -11.84
CA ILE A 41 -3.32 4.55 -13.13
C ILE A 41 -2.27 4.50 -14.24
N ASP A 42 -2.31 3.43 -15.03
CA ASP A 42 -1.52 3.31 -16.25
C ASP A 42 -1.96 4.39 -17.26
N VAL A 43 -1.05 5.31 -17.59
CA VAL A 43 -1.33 6.37 -18.56
C VAL A 43 -0.82 5.96 -19.94
N HIS A 44 -1.76 5.77 -20.87
CA HIS A 44 -1.44 5.54 -22.28
C HIS A 44 -1.08 6.85 -22.97
N VAL A 45 0.20 7.01 -23.35
CA VAL A 45 0.64 8.20 -24.10
C VAL A 45 0.81 7.84 -25.58
N HIS A 46 -0.17 8.22 -26.40
CA HIS A 46 -0.22 7.94 -27.84
C HIS A 46 1.04 8.41 -28.61
N ALA A 47 1.68 9.49 -28.17
CA ALA A 47 2.88 10.03 -28.82
C ALA A 47 4.13 9.14 -28.65
N TYR A 48 4.20 8.34 -27.59
CA TYR A 48 5.35 7.49 -27.28
C TYR A 48 5.10 6.00 -27.54
N GLY A 49 3.91 5.62 -28.02
CA GLY A 49 3.54 4.23 -28.32
C GLY A 49 3.62 3.27 -27.13
N ALA A 50 3.76 3.79 -25.91
CA ALA A 50 4.03 3.04 -24.69
C ALA A 50 3.08 3.46 -23.57
N VAL A 51 2.87 2.53 -22.63
CA VAL A 51 2.16 2.78 -21.38
C VAL A 51 3.21 3.27 -20.38
N SER A 52 3.06 4.49 -19.86
CA SER A 52 3.91 4.97 -18.76
C SER A 52 3.29 4.49 -17.46
N LYS A 53 4.08 3.72 -16.71
CA LYS A 53 3.78 3.25 -15.35
C LYS A 53 4.17 4.31 -14.32
#